data_AF-A0A8B7Q141-F1
#
_entry.id   AF-A0A8B7Q141-F1
#
_cell.length_a   1.000
_cell.length_b   1.000
_cell.length_c   1.000
_cell.angle_alpha   90.00
_cell.angle_beta   90.00
_cell.angle_gamma   90.00
#
_symmetry.space_group_name_H-M   'P 1'
#
loop_
_entity.id
_entity.type
_entity.pdbx_description
1 polymer ?
#
loop_
_entity_poly.entity_id
_entity_poly.type
_entity_poly.pdbx_seq_one_letter_code
_entity_poly.pdbx_strand_id
1 'polypeptide(L)'
;MEGGDRGVAVASRGALGSEAAAATVREILQDECYSDFLNEDFDVKTYTSQSIHQAVIAEQLAKLAQGISQLDKELHLQVVARHEDLLAQATGIESLEGVLQMMQTRIGALQGAVDRMKAKIVEPYNKIVSRTAQLARLQVACDLLRRIIRILYLSKRLQGQLQGGSREITKAAQSLNELEIRDVSLSWKRGEENDFNPRQTLLSFFILLDASGIDSGMEFILVAVTEMTALFTT
;
A
#
# COMPACT_ATOMS: atom_id res chain seq x y z
N MET A 1 43.22 13.60 -3.75
CA MET A 1 42.06 14.51 -3.53
C MET A 1 41.12 13.74 -2.63
N GLU A 2 41.44 13.49 -1.37
CA GLU A 2 41.58 14.44 -0.25
C GLU A 2 40.34 15.35 -0.13
N GLY A 3 39.61 15.19 0.98
CA GLY A 3 38.53 16.09 1.38
C GLY A 3 37.31 15.37 1.96
N GLY A 4 37.20 15.33 3.29
CA GLY A 4 35.95 14.91 3.94
C GLY A 4 36.02 14.55 5.43
N ASP A 5 37.11 14.87 6.13
CA ASP A 5 37.17 14.79 7.60
C ASP A 5 36.52 16.04 8.20
N ARG A 6 35.39 15.86 8.89
CA ARG A 6 34.84 16.73 9.96
C ARG A 6 33.56 16.10 10.52
N GLY A 7 33.69 14.89 11.06
CA GLY A 7 32.76 14.38 12.06
C GLY A 7 32.96 15.18 13.33
N VAL A 8 32.08 16.14 13.54
CA VAL A 8 32.12 17.14 14.62
C VAL A 8 32.04 16.45 15.98
N ALA A 9 33.20 16.21 16.59
CA ALA A 9 33.36 15.82 17.99
C ALA A 9 33.11 17.01 18.92
N VAL A 10 31.86 17.53 18.96
CA VAL A 10 31.46 18.65 19.83
C VAL A 10 30.74 18.17 21.10
N ALA A 11 30.49 16.88 21.26
CA ALA A 11 29.79 16.35 22.44
C ALA A 11 30.61 16.32 23.74
N SER A 12 31.92 16.58 23.71
CA SER A 12 32.79 16.42 24.89
C SER A 12 33.02 17.71 25.70
N ARG A 13 32.74 18.90 25.15
CA ARG A 13 33.12 20.17 25.80
C ARG A 13 32.02 20.76 26.69
N GLY A 14 30.74 20.62 26.32
CA GLY A 14 29.59 21.03 27.14
C GLY A 14 29.36 20.13 28.36
N ALA A 15 29.63 18.82 28.22
CA ALA A 15 29.48 17.84 29.31
C ALA A 15 30.47 18.10 30.46
N LEU A 16 31.74 18.37 30.15
CA LEU A 16 32.79 18.64 31.15
C LEU A 16 32.55 19.95 31.90
N GLY A 17 32.04 20.99 31.23
CA GLY A 17 31.68 22.25 31.88
C GLY A 17 30.46 22.12 32.80
N SER A 18 29.48 21.31 32.42
CA SER A 18 28.27 21.12 33.22
C SER A 18 28.48 20.28 34.47
N GLU A 19 29.35 19.27 34.41
CA GLU A 19 29.62 18.40 35.56
C GLU A 19 30.47 19.13 36.61
N ALA A 20 31.42 19.95 36.15
CA ALA A 20 32.20 20.86 37.00
C ALA A 20 31.30 21.92 37.66
N ALA A 21 30.46 22.61 36.90
CA ALA A 21 29.57 23.65 37.43
C ALA A 21 28.54 23.09 38.44
N ALA A 22 27.97 21.91 38.15
CA ALA A 22 27.04 21.25 39.07
C ALA A 22 27.75 20.73 40.34
N ALA A 23 29.04 20.43 40.27
CA ALA A 23 29.86 20.12 41.43
C ALA A 23 30.14 21.39 42.26
N THR A 24 30.43 22.52 41.61
CA THR A 24 30.67 23.80 42.29
C THR A 24 29.43 24.34 43.00
N VAL A 25 28.24 24.24 42.38
CA VAL A 25 26.98 24.59 43.06
C VAL A 25 26.72 23.66 44.25
N ARG A 26 27.02 22.37 44.13
CA ARG A 26 26.92 21.42 45.25
C ARG A 26 27.88 21.75 46.39
N GLU A 27 29.10 22.18 46.06
CA GLU A 27 30.11 22.60 47.02
C GLU A 27 29.70 23.88 47.77
N ILE A 28 29.13 24.86 47.06
CA ILE A 28 28.55 26.07 47.67
C ILE A 28 27.41 25.69 48.63
N LEU A 29 26.53 24.77 48.25
CA LEU A 29 25.40 24.35 49.09
C LEU A 29 25.79 23.40 50.24
N GLN A 30 27.02 22.91 50.29
CA GLN A 30 27.56 22.08 51.38
C GLN A 30 28.18 22.91 52.51
N ASP A 31 28.36 24.21 52.32
CA ASP A 31 28.86 25.09 53.37
C ASP A 31 27.86 25.13 54.54
N GLU A 32 28.35 24.91 55.76
CA GLU A 32 27.53 24.86 56.97
C GLU A 32 26.67 26.12 57.13
N CYS A 33 27.15 27.27 56.64
CA CYS A 33 26.42 28.53 56.70
C CYS A 33 25.13 28.58 55.84
N TYR A 34 24.98 27.70 54.85
CA TYR A 34 23.76 27.64 54.01
C TYR A 34 22.82 26.49 54.40
N SER A 35 23.26 25.55 55.23
CA SER A 35 22.48 24.39 55.65
C SER A 35 21.17 24.75 56.35
N ASP A 36 21.18 25.82 57.16
CA ASP A 36 20.00 26.35 57.82
C ASP A 36 18.93 26.81 56.82
N PHE A 37 19.33 27.35 55.67
CA PHE A 37 18.43 27.83 54.61
C PHE A 37 17.88 26.70 53.74
N LEU A 38 18.45 25.49 53.80
CA LEU A 38 18.02 24.31 53.03
C LEU A 38 16.96 23.47 53.77
N ASN A 39 16.70 23.77 55.04
CA ASN A 39 15.69 23.08 55.84
C ASN A 39 14.27 23.51 55.44
N GLU A 40 13.35 22.55 55.30
CA GLU A 40 11.95 22.82 54.92
C GLU A 40 11.20 23.67 55.96
N ASP A 41 11.61 23.63 57.23
CA ASP A 41 11.02 24.38 58.35
C ASP A 41 11.77 25.68 58.69
N PHE A 42 12.51 26.26 57.74
CA PHE A 42 13.29 27.47 57.99
C PHE A 42 12.40 28.65 58.44
N ASP A 43 12.52 29.04 59.70
CA ASP A 43 11.83 30.21 60.26
C ASP A 43 12.77 31.43 60.32
N VAL A 44 12.50 32.36 59.41
CA VAL A 44 13.20 33.64 59.28
C VAL A 44 13.21 34.42 60.60
N LYS A 45 12.17 34.32 61.42
CA LYS A 45 12.02 35.13 62.65
C LYS A 45 12.95 34.66 63.75
N THR A 46 13.04 33.35 63.98
CA THR A 46 13.97 32.73 64.93
C THR A 46 15.41 32.90 64.48
N TYR A 47 15.70 32.69 63.19
CA TYR A 47 17.03 32.87 62.63
C TYR A 47 17.53 34.33 62.75
N THR A 48 16.66 35.30 62.44
CA THR A 48 16.99 36.73 62.55
C THR A 48 17.18 37.14 64.01
N SER A 49 16.33 36.66 64.92
CA SER A 49 16.47 36.91 66.37
C SER A 49 17.80 36.36 66.91
N GLN A 50 18.16 35.12 66.57
CA GLN A 50 19.40 34.48 66.98
C GLN A 50 20.64 35.18 66.40
N SER A 51 20.57 35.61 65.15
CA SER A 51 21.64 36.38 64.48
C SER A 51 21.83 37.78 65.07
N ILE A 52 20.74 38.44 65.49
CA ILE A 52 20.77 39.71 66.23
C ILE A 52 21.41 39.52 67.61
N HIS A 53 21.02 38.46 68.33
CA HIS A 53 21.55 38.16 69.66
C HIS A 53 23.04 37.82 69.63
N GLN A 54 23.54 37.17 68.57
CA GLN A 54 24.96 36.88 68.39
C GLN A 54 25.75 38.07 67.79
N ALA A 55 25.08 39.16 67.41
CA ALA A 55 25.67 40.36 66.77
C ALA A 55 26.42 40.08 65.44
N VAL A 56 26.05 39.01 64.72
CA VAL A 56 26.74 38.55 63.49
C VAL A 56 26.00 38.94 62.21
N ILE A 57 24.93 39.74 62.30
CA ILE A 57 24.02 40.07 61.19
C ILE A 57 24.77 40.59 59.95
N ALA A 58 25.68 41.55 60.12
CA ALA A 58 26.37 42.18 59.00
C ALA A 58 27.27 41.19 58.26
N GLU A 59 27.89 40.25 58.98
CA GLU A 59 28.74 39.20 58.40
C GLU A 59 27.89 38.15 57.66
N GLN A 60 26.76 37.72 58.24
CA GLN A 60 25.86 36.77 57.59
C GLN A 60 25.20 37.36 56.34
N LEU A 61 24.83 38.64 56.36
CA LEU A 61 24.26 39.33 55.20
C LEU A 61 25.29 39.51 54.08
N ALA A 62 26.56 39.77 54.44
CA ALA A 62 27.67 39.82 53.49
C ALA A 62 27.95 38.44 52.86
N LYS A 63 27.95 37.36 53.66
CA LYS A 63 28.10 35.98 53.18
C LYS A 63 26.96 35.57 52.25
N LEU A 64 25.72 35.88 52.60
CA LEU A 64 24.56 35.59 51.75
C LEU A 64 24.61 36.38 50.42
N ALA A 65 24.94 37.67 50.46
CA ALA A 65 25.10 38.47 49.25
C ALA A 65 26.23 37.94 48.34
N GLN A 66 27.31 37.47 48.94
CA GLN A 66 28.40 36.80 48.24
C GLN A 66 27.94 35.47 47.63
N GLY A 67 27.24 34.62 48.39
CA GLY A 67 26.69 33.35 47.90
C GLY A 67 25.70 33.52 46.75
N ILE A 68 24.81 34.52 46.83
CA ILE A 68 23.89 34.89 45.74
C ILE A 68 24.66 35.31 44.49
N SER A 69 25.69 36.16 44.65
CA SER A 69 26.50 36.62 43.51
C SER A 69 27.31 35.49 42.88
N GLN A 70 27.77 34.52 43.67
CA GLN A 70 28.47 33.33 43.18
C GLN A 70 27.52 32.38 42.46
N LEU A 71 26.32 32.15 43.01
CA LEU A 71 25.29 31.32 42.37
C LEU A 71 24.81 31.94 41.06
N ASP A 72 24.61 33.26 41.01
CA ASP A 72 24.22 34.00 39.80
C ASP A 72 25.29 33.87 38.70
N LYS A 73 26.57 34.01 39.06
CA LYS A 73 27.69 33.81 38.14
C LYS A 73 27.73 32.37 37.60
N GLU A 74 27.56 31.38 38.47
CA GLU A 74 27.61 29.98 38.07
C GLU A 74 26.39 29.57 37.23
N LEU A 75 25.21 30.09 37.56
CA LEU A 75 23.99 29.91 36.77
C LEU A 75 24.15 30.53 35.38
N HIS A 76 24.71 31.73 35.28
CA HIS A 76 24.99 32.35 33.99
C HIS A 76 25.98 31.52 33.16
N LEU A 77 27.06 31.00 33.77
CA LEU A 77 28.01 30.12 33.10
C LEU A 77 27.35 28.82 32.61
N GLN A 78 26.47 28.21 33.40
CA GLN A 78 25.73 27.02 32.98
C GLN A 78 24.77 27.29 31.83
N VAL A 79 24.04 28.41 31.88
CA VAL A 79 23.10 28.82 30.83
C VAL A 79 23.85 29.07 29.51
N VAL A 80 24.96 29.81 29.57
CA VAL A 80 25.79 30.08 28.38
C VAL A 80 26.44 28.80 27.85
N ALA A 81 26.92 27.91 28.72
CA ALA A 81 27.54 26.66 28.30
C ALA A 81 26.56 25.71 27.59
N ARG A 82 25.29 25.66 28.04
CA ARG A 82 24.28 24.74 27.48
C ARG A 82 23.45 25.34 26.33
N HIS A 83 23.48 26.65 26.11
CA HIS A 83 22.64 27.27 25.06
C HIS A 83 23.08 26.85 23.65
N GLU A 84 24.38 26.65 23.42
CA GLU A 84 24.91 26.29 22.10
C GLU A 84 24.47 24.86 21.76
N ASP A 85 24.55 23.96 22.73
CA ASP A 85 24.14 22.57 22.56
C ASP A 85 22.63 22.44 22.34
N LEU A 86 21.81 23.19 23.09
CA LEU A 86 20.35 23.21 22.89
C LEU A 86 19.97 23.80 21.52
N LEU A 87 20.61 24.89 21.10
CA LEU A 87 20.38 25.48 19.78
C LEU A 87 20.82 24.53 18.66
N ALA A 88 21.99 23.92 18.79
CA ALA A 88 22.48 22.92 17.84
C ALA A 88 21.54 21.72 17.74
N GLN A 89 20.99 21.25 18.87
CA GLN A 89 19.97 20.20 18.89
C GLN A 89 18.67 20.64 18.21
N ALA A 90 18.19 21.86 18.49
CA ALA A 90 16.98 22.40 17.87
C ALA A 90 17.14 22.53 16.34
N THR A 91 18.26 23.08 15.87
CA THR A 91 18.59 23.14 14.43
C THR A 91 18.75 21.75 13.82
N GLY A 92 19.31 20.79 14.58
CA GLY A 92 19.39 19.40 14.18
C GLY A 92 18.01 18.78 13.95
N ILE A 93 17.06 19.02 14.85
CA ILE A 93 15.66 18.56 14.73
C ILE A 93 14.98 19.19 13.53
N GLU A 94 15.13 20.50 13.31
CA GLU A 94 14.59 21.20 12.15
C GLU A 94 15.13 20.62 10.83
N SER A 95 16.43 20.30 10.77
CA SER A 95 17.03 19.67 9.58
C SER A 95 16.44 18.28 9.31
N LEU A 96 16.18 17.50 10.37
CA LEU A 96 15.60 16.16 10.26
C LEU A 96 14.13 16.24 9.81
N GLU A 97 13.38 17.23 10.29
CA GLU A 97 12.02 17.51 9.83
C GLU A 97 11.99 17.81 8.32
N GLY A 98 12.96 18.61 7.83
CA GLY A 98 13.13 18.85 6.39
C GLY A 98 13.39 17.57 5.59
N VAL A 99 14.24 16.66 6.11
CA VAL A 99 14.49 15.36 5.47
C VAL A 99 13.25 14.47 5.48
N LEU A 100 12.51 14.43 6.59
CA LEU A 100 11.25 13.68 6.70
C LEU A 100 10.20 14.19 5.72
N GLN A 101 10.07 15.51 5.57
CA GLN A 101 9.15 16.10 4.60
C GLN A 101 9.53 15.76 3.15
N MET A 102 10.83 15.73 2.85
CA MET A 102 11.34 15.30 1.55
C MET A 102 11.05 13.81 1.31
N MET A 103 11.23 12.97 2.32
CA MET A 103 10.94 11.53 2.26
C MET A 103 9.45 11.29 2.02
N GLN A 104 8.57 11.99 2.74
CA GLN A 104 7.12 11.92 2.57
C GLN A 104 6.70 12.28 1.14
N THR A 105 7.27 13.35 0.58
CA THR A 105 7.02 13.76 -0.80
C THR A 105 7.47 12.68 -1.81
N ARG A 106 8.65 12.08 -1.59
CA ARG A 106 9.18 11.00 -2.45
C ARG A 106 8.32 9.74 -2.37
N ILE A 107 7.86 9.37 -1.18
CA ILE A 107 6.94 8.24 -0.97
C ILE A 107 5.63 8.50 -1.72
N GLY A 108 5.07 9.71 -1.62
CA GLY A 108 3.87 10.08 -2.40
C GLY A 108 4.07 9.96 -3.91
N ALA A 109 5.22 10.42 -4.42
CA ALA A 109 5.56 10.29 -5.83
C ALA A 109 5.72 8.82 -6.28
N LEU A 110 6.34 7.98 -5.43
CA LEU A 110 6.51 6.55 -5.67
C LEU A 110 5.16 5.83 -5.66
N GLN A 111 4.29 6.13 -4.69
CA GLN A 111 2.94 5.58 -4.61
C GLN A 111 2.17 5.89 -5.89
N GLY A 112 2.19 7.15 -6.35
CA GLY A 112 1.56 7.52 -7.62
C GLY A 112 2.18 6.83 -8.84
N ALA A 113 3.48 6.54 -8.84
CA ALA A 113 4.13 5.79 -9.92
C ALA A 113 3.67 4.32 -9.94
N VAL A 114 3.54 3.70 -8.77
CA VAL A 114 3.02 2.34 -8.61
C VAL A 114 1.56 2.26 -9.08
N ASP A 115 0.72 3.22 -8.72
CA ASP A 115 -0.68 3.26 -9.16
C ASP A 115 -0.80 3.39 -10.68
N ARG A 116 0.04 4.24 -11.31
CA ARG A 116 0.13 4.33 -12.77
C ARG A 116 0.61 3.03 -13.41
N MET A 117 1.60 2.35 -12.81
CA MET A 117 2.05 1.04 -13.29
C MET A 117 0.94 0.01 -13.19
N LYS A 118 0.22 -0.04 -12.07
CA LYS A 118 -0.93 -0.94 -11.88
C LYS A 118 -1.98 -0.71 -12.96
N ALA A 119 -2.34 0.55 -13.24
CA ALA A 119 -3.28 0.87 -14.32
C ALA A 119 -2.78 0.38 -15.69
N LYS A 120 -1.49 0.60 -15.99
CA LYS A 120 -0.84 0.13 -17.23
C LYS A 120 -0.73 -1.40 -17.36
N ILE A 121 -0.97 -2.16 -16.30
CA ILE A 121 -0.90 -3.63 -16.31
C ILE A 121 -2.29 -4.25 -16.26
N VAL A 122 -3.13 -3.79 -15.33
CA VAL A 122 -4.45 -4.39 -15.06
C VAL A 122 -5.42 -4.18 -16.22
N GLU A 123 -5.46 -2.98 -16.80
CA GLU A 123 -6.36 -2.70 -17.92
C GLU A 123 -6.03 -3.54 -19.17
N PRO A 124 -4.78 -3.62 -19.66
CA PRO A 124 -4.46 -4.49 -20.79
C PRO A 124 -4.62 -5.97 -20.44
N TYR A 125 -4.34 -6.39 -19.21
CA TYR A 125 -4.64 -7.75 -18.77
C TYR A 125 -6.13 -8.09 -18.95
N ASN A 126 -7.03 -7.24 -18.45
CA ASN A 126 -8.47 -7.44 -18.61
C ASN A 126 -8.90 -7.45 -20.08
N LYS A 127 -8.28 -6.60 -20.92
CA LYS A 127 -8.53 -6.61 -22.38
C LYS A 127 -8.08 -7.94 -23.02
N ILE A 128 -6.92 -8.48 -22.63
CA ILE A 128 -6.43 -9.77 -23.12
C ILE A 128 -7.40 -10.89 -22.70
N VAL A 129 -7.77 -10.96 -21.43
CA VAL A 129 -8.72 -11.97 -20.92
C VAL A 129 -10.04 -11.93 -21.70
N SER A 130 -10.60 -10.74 -21.90
CA SER A 130 -11.84 -10.55 -22.68
C SER A 130 -11.69 -11.03 -24.12
N ARG A 131 -10.60 -10.65 -24.80
CA ARG A 131 -10.32 -11.07 -26.19
C ARG A 131 -10.08 -12.57 -26.31
N THR A 132 -9.40 -13.19 -25.35
CA THR A 132 -9.20 -14.64 -25.31
C THR A 132 -10.53 -15.37 -25.15
N ALA A 133 -11.43 -14.88 -24.29
CA ALA A 133 -12.77 -15.44 -24.16
C ALA A 133 -13.60 -15.30 -25.46
N GLN A 134 -13.50 -14.14 -26.14
CA GLN A 134 -14.13 -13.94 -27.45
C GLN A 134 -13.58 -14.90 -28.50
N LEU A 135 -12.26 -15.09 -28.54
CA LEU A 135 -11.61 -16.00 -29.47
C LEU A 135 -12.05 -17.45 -29.23
N ALA A 136 -12.13 -17.89 -27.98
CA ALA A 136 -12.63 -19.22 -27.63
C ALA A 136 -14.07 -19.43 -28.12
N ARG A 137 -14.95 -18.45 -27.91
CA ARG A 137 -16.34 -18.49 -28.44
C ARG A 137 -16.38 -18.55 -29.96
N LEU A 138 -15.52 -17.79 -30.65
CA LEU A 138 -15.42 -17.80 -32.10
C LEU A 138 -14.90 -19.14 -32.63
N GLN A 139 -13.93 -19.75 -31.95
CA GLN A 139 -13.42 -21.08 -32.30
C GLN A 139 -14.53 -22.13 -32.21
N VAL A 140 -15.32 -22.12 -31.13
CA VAL A 140 -16.48 -22.99 -30.98
C VAL A 140 -17.50 -22.76 -32.11
N ALA A 141 -17.79 -21.51 -32.44
CA ALA A 141 -18.70 -21.18 -33.54
C ALA A 141 -18.16 -21.68 -34.90
N CYS A 142 -16.87 -21.49 -35.18
CA CYS A 142 -16.22 -22.01 -36.39
C CYS A 142 -16.27 -23.55 -36.46
N ASP A 143 -16.07 -24.24 -35.34
CA ASP A 143 -16.16 -25.70 -35.30
C ASP A 143 -17.58 -26.20 -35.51
N LEU A 144 -18.58 -25.52 -34.94
CA LEU A 144 -19.98 -25.78 -35.23
C LEU A 144 -20.30 -25.58 -36.72
N LEU A 145 -19.83 -24.50 -37.34
CA LEU A 145 -20.00 -24.25 -38.78
C LEU A 145 -19.36 -25.34 -39.63
N ARG A 146 -18.12 -25.75 -39.33
CA ARG A 146 -17.46 -26.87 -40.03
C ARG A 146 -18.25 -28.17 -39.90
N ARG A 147 -18.83 -28.44 -38.72
CA ARG A 147 -19.68 -29.61 -38.49
C ARG A 147 -20.96 -29.53 -39.34
N ILE A 148 -21.64 -28.38 -39.36
CA ILE A 148 -22.83 -28.15 -40.19
C ILE A 148 -22.51 -28.39 -41.68
N ILE A 149 -21.43 -27.78 -42.21
CA ILE A 149 -21.03 -27.96 -43.62
C ILE A 149 -20.80 -29.45 -43.94
N ARG A 150 -20.14 -30.18 -43.03
CA ARG A 150 -19.88 -31.61 -43.20
C ARG A 150 -21.17 -32.43 -43.18
N ILE A 151 -22.08 -32.16 -42.24
CA ILE A 151 -23.40 -32.80 -42.17
C ILE A 151 -24.15 -32.55 -43.48
N LEU A 152 -24.24 -31.29 -43.93
CA LEU A 152 -24.92 -30.94 -45.18
C LEU A 152 -24.33 -31.67 -46.40
N TYR A 153 -23.01 -31.79 -46.47
CA TYR A 153 -22.34 -32.55 -47.53
C TYR A 153 -22.70 -34.04 -47.50
N LEU A 154 -22.60 -34.67 -46.32
CA LEU A 154 -22.91 -36.09 -46.15
C LEU A 154 -24.41 -36.38 -46.36
N SER A 155 -25.30 -35.50 -45.91
CA SER A 155 -26.74 -35.59 -46.16
C SER A 155 -27.07 -35.54 -47.65
N LYS A 156 -26.44 -34.64 -48.42
CA LYS A 156 -26.59 -34.59 -49.89
C LYS A 156 -26.08 -35.87 -50.55
N ARG A 157 -24.92 -36.37 -50.11
CA ARG A 157 -24.35 -37.65 -50.61
C ARG A 157 -25.28 -38.83 -50.32
N LEU A 158 -25.82 -38.89 -49.10
CA LEU A 158 -26.75 -39.93 -48.66
C LEU A 158 -28.04 -39.90 -49.47
N GLN A 159 -28.62 -38.72 -49.70
CA GLN A 159 -29.80 -38.54 -50.55
C GLN A 159 -29.54 -39.07 -51.97
N GLY A 160 -28.38 -38.78 -52.56
CA GLY A 160 -27.98 -39.32 -53.86
C GLY A 160 -27.84 -40.86 -53.86
N GLN A 161 -27.29 -41.44 -52.80
CA GLN A 161 -27.15 -42.90 -52.65
C GLN A 161 -28.50 -43.59 -52.47
N LEU A 162 -29.44 -42.98 -51.74
CA LEU A 162 -30.80 -43.51 -51.56
C LEU A 162 -31.61 -43.48 -52.86
N GLN A 163 -31.41 -42.47 -53.71
CA GLN A 163 -32.02 -42.41 -55.06
C GLN A 163 -31.47 -43.49 -56.00
N GLY A 164 -30.27 -44.03 -55.74
CA GLY A 164 -29.67 -45.15 -56.47
C GLY A 164 -30.31 -46.52 -56.20
N GLY A 165 -31.30 -46.60 -55.31
CA GLY A 165 -32.06 -47.82 -55.02
C GLY A 165 -31.28 -48.90 -54.25
N SER A 166 -31.74 -50.15 -54.34
CA SER A 166 -31.24 -51.28 -53.53
C SER A 166 -29.73 -51.53 -53.62
N ARG A 167 -29.09 -51.14 -54.73
CA ARG A 167 -27.66 -51.40 -55.00
C ARG A 167 -26.71 -50.53 -54.17
N GLU A 168 -27.16 -49.40 -53.65
CA GLU A 168 -26.30 -48.42 -52.95
C GLU A 168 -26.59 -48.35 -51.43
N ILE A 169 -27.49 -49.20 -50.91
CA ILE A 169 -27.89 -49.24 -49.50
C ILE A 169 -26.70 -49.46 -48.55
N THR A 170 -25.75 -50.32 -48.92
CA THR A 170 -24.55 -50.58 -48.10
C THR A 170 -23.67 -49.34 -47.97
N LYS A 171 -23.56 -48.52 -49.03
CA LYS A 171 -22.79 -47.27 -49.02
C LYS A 171 -23.53 -46.14 -48.30
N ALA A 172 -24.86 -46.15 -48.32
CA ALA A 172 -25.70 -45.28 -47.51
C ALA A 172 -25.53 -45.56 -46.01
N ALA A 173 -25.55 -46.84 -45.62
CA ALA A 173 -25.31 -47.26 -44.23
C ALA A 173 -23.92 -46.87 -43.72
N GLN A 174 -22.88 -47.01 -44.56
CA GLN A 174 -21.53 -46.54 -44.22
C GLN A 174 -21.48 -45.03 -44.02
N SER A 175 -22.14 -44.26 -44.88
CA SER A 175 -22.20 -42.79 -44.77
C SER A 175 -22.92 -42.31 -43.51
N LEU A 176 -23.89 -43.08 -43.01
CA LEU A 176 -24.58 -42.80 -41.74
C LEU A 176 -23.71 -43.13 -40.51
N ASN A 177 -22.98 -44.24 -40.55
CA ASN A 177 -22.07 -44.63 -39.47
C ASN A 177 -20.89 -43.63 -39.30
N GLU A 178 -20.40 -43.06 -40.41
CA GLU A 178 -19.40 -41.98 -40.40
C GLU A 178 -19.90 -40.68 -39.73
N LEU A 179 -21.22 -40.45 -39.75
CA LEU A 179 -21.91 -39.33 -39.10
C LEU A 179 -22.02 -39.55 -37.58
N GLU A 180 -22.44 -40.74 -37.16
CA GLU A 180 -22.73 -41.08 -35.77
C GLU A 180 -21.47 -41.19 -34.89
N ILE A 181 -20.45 -41.95 -35.35
CA ILE A 181 -19.24 -42.23 -34.56
C ILE A 181 -18.42 -40.96 -34.29
N ARG A 182 -18.39 -40.04 -35.28
CA ARG A 182 -17.51 -38.86 -35.22
C ARG A 182 -18.13 -37.70 -34.45
N ASP A 183 -19.46 -37.62 -34.39
CA ASP A 183 -20.18 -36.62 -33.60
C ASP A 183 -20.16 -36.95 -32.10
N VAL A 184 -20.27 -38.23 -31.74
CA VAL A 184 -20.16 -38.69 -30.34
C VAL A 184 -18.74 -38.44 -29.81
N SER A 185 -17.69 -38.83 -30.54
CA SER A 185 -16.30 -38.67 -30.11
C SER A 185 -15.89 -37.21 -29.82
N LEU A 186 -16.49 -36.23 -30.52
CA LEU A 186 -16.24 -34.80 -30.28
C LEU A 186 -17.09 -34.22 -29.14
N SER A 187 -18.26 -34.80 -28.85
CA SER A 187 -19.06 -34.45 -27.67
C SER A 187 -18.30 -34.76 -26.38
N TRP A 188 -17.63 -35.91 -26.31
CA TRP A 188 -16.82 -36.31 -25.15
C TRP A 188 -15.58 -35.41 -24.98
N LYS A 189 -14.91 -35.04 -26.06
CA LYS A 189 -13.72 -34.16 -26.01
C LYS A 189 -14.04 -32.71 -25.60
N ARG A 190 -15.28 -32.25 -25.83
CA ARG A 190 -15.76 -30.92 -25.44
C ARG A 190 -16.22 -30.86 -23.97
N GLY A 191 -16.62 -32.01 -23.39
CA GLY A 191 -17.08 -32.12 -22.01
C GLY A 191 -15.97 -32.07 -20.96
N GLU A 192 -14.74 -32.49 -21.30
CA GLU A 192 -13.60 -32.38 -20.37
C GLU A 192 -12.96 -30.98 -20.32
N GLU A 193 -13.16 -30.15 -21.35
CA GLU A 193 -12.52 -28.82 -21.45
C GLU A 193 -13.44 -27.66 -21.06
N ASN A 194 -14.74 -27.91 -20.87
CA ASN A 194 -15.73 -26.88 -20.54
C ASN A 194 -16.52 -27.21 -19.26
N ASP A 195 -16.02 -26.74 -18.13
CA ASP A 195 -16.84 -26.38 -16.95
C ASP A 195 -17.64 -25.09 -17.25
N PHE A 196 -18.30 -25.07 -18.42
CA PHE A 196 -18.98 -23.89 -18.96
C PHE A 196 -20.46 -23.99 -18.67
N ASN A 197 -20.92 -23.23 -17.68
CA ASN A 197 -22.34 -23.14 -17.34
C ASN A 197 -23.04 -22.15 -18.29
N PRO A 198 -23.87 -22.62 -19.25
CA PRO A 198 -24.48 -21.75 -20.27
C PRO A 198 -25.40 -20.69 -19.67
N ARG A 199 -25.99 -20.97 -18.49
CA ARG A 199 -26.83 -20.02 -17.74
C ARG A 199 -26.02 -18.85 -17.20
N GLN A 200 -24.80 -19.07 -16.70
CA GLN A 200 -23.94 -17.99 -16.22
C GLN A 200 -23.40 -17.14 -17.37
N THR A 201 -23.13 -17.76 -18.52
CA THR A 201 -22.56 -17.01 -19.65
C THR A 201 -23.59 -16.12 -20.34
N LEU A 202 -24.85 -16.55 -20.44
CA LEU A 202 -25.94 -15.72 -20.93
C LEU A 202 -26.30 -14.59 -19.97
N LEU A 203 -26.30 -14.85 -18.65
CA LEU A 203 -26.48 -13.80 -17.64
C LEU A 203 -25.37 -12.75 -17.72
N SER A 204 -24.12 -13.20 -17.89
CA SER A 204 -22.95 -12.33 -18.06
C SER A 204 -23.03 -11.51 -19.36
N PHE A 205 -23.60 -12.07 -20.42
CA PHE A 205 -23.80 -11.36 -21.69
C PHE A 205 -24.91 -10.32 -21.59
N PHE A 206 -26.01 -10.62 -20.89
CA PHE A 206 -27.14 -9.71 -20.69
C PHE A 206 -26.74 -8.49 -19.83
N ILE A 207 -26.01 -8.73 -18.74
CA ILE A 207 -25.48 -7.65 -17.87
C ILE A 207 -24.49 -6.75 -18.63
N LEU A 208 -23.68 -7.33 -19.54
CA LEU A 208 -22.72 -6.55 -20.33
C LEU A 208 -23.41 -5.75 -21.44
N LEU A 209 -24.52 -6.24 -22.01
CA LEU A 209 -25.29 -5.56 -23.05
C LEU A 209 -26.00 -4.33 -22.49
N ASP A 210 -26.64 -4.48 -21.33
CA ASP A 210 -27.41 -3.43 -20.65
C ASP A 210 -26.52 -2.26 -20.20
N ALA A 211 -25.27 -2.55 -19.82
CA ALA A 211 -24.28 -1.54 -19.46
C ALA A 211 -23.69 -0.77 -20.67
N SER A 212 -23.89 -1.25 -21.91
CA SER A 212 -23.20 -0.72 -23.09
C SER A 212 -24.02 0.30 -23.88
N GLY A 213 -25.34 0.42 -23.66
CA GLY A 213 -26.17 1.44 -24.32
C GLY A 213 -26.08 1.45 -25.86
N ILE A 214 -25.86 0.28 -26.49
CA ILE A 214 -25.73 0.16 -27.95
C ILE A 214 -27.10 -0.11 -28.55
N ASP A 215 -27.79 0.97 -28.89
CA ASP A 215 -29.08 0.95 -29.57
C ASP A 215 -28.92 0.71 -31.09
N SER A 216 -29.93 0.10 -31.69
CA SER A 216 -30.17 -0.07 -33.14
C SER A 216 -29.56 -1.26 -33.91
N GLY A 217 -28.64 -2.07 -33.36
CA GLY A 217 -28.04 -3.20 -34.12
C GLY A 217 -28.41 -4.61 -33.65
N MET A 218 -29.00 -4.73 -32.47
CA MET A 218 -29.01 -5.98 -31.68
C MET A 218 -30.35 -6.72 -31.67
N GLU A 219 -31.44 -6.13 -32.19
CA GLU A 219 -32.76 -6.78 -32.29
C GLU A 219 -32.67 -8.12 -33.04
N PHE A 220 -31.88 -8.18 -34.12
CA PHE A 220 -31.72 -9.39 -34.92
C PHE A 220 -30.98 -10.51 -34.17
N ILE A 221 -30.03 -10.16 -33.29
CA ILE A 221 -29.27 -11.11 -32.49
C ILE A 221 -30.09 -11.56 -31.28
N LEU A 222 -30.87 -10.66 -30.66
CA LEU A 222 -31.79 -11.01 -29.59
C LEU A 222 -32.90 -11.95 -30.08
N VAL A 223 -33.47 -11.69 -31.25
CA VAL A 223 -34.47 -12.57 -31.89
C VAL A 223 -33.85 -13.94 -32.22
N ALA A 224 -32.65 -13.96 -32.81
CA ALA A 224 -31.96 -15.21 -33.12
C ALA A 224 -31.62 -16.03 -31.86
N VAL A 225 -31.18 -15.39 -30.78
CA VAL A 225 -30.88 -16.06 -29.49
C VAL A 225 -32.16 -16.52 -28.79
N THR A 226 -33.24 -15.75 -28.87
CA THR A 226 -34.54 -16.11 -28.27
C THR A 226 -35.16 -17.30 -29.01
N GLU A 227 -35.12 -17.32 -30.35
CA GLU A 227 -35.56 -18.45 -31.16
C GLU A 227 -34.70 -19.71 -30.93
N MET A 228 -33.38 -19.55 -30.78
CA MET A 228 -32.49 -20.68 -30.47
C MET A 228 -32.75 -21.27 -29.09
N THR A 229 -33.15 -20.45 -28.12
CA THR A 229 -33.46 -20.90 -26.75
C THR A 229 -34.81 -21.62 -26.69
N ALA A 230 -35.81 -21.16 -27.46
CA ALA A 230 -37.12 -21.80 -27.55
C ALA A 230 -37.04 -23.21 -28.17
N LEU A 231 -36.17 -23.40 -29.17
CA LEU A 231 -35.91 -24.71 -29.82
C LEU A 231 -35.27 -25.76 -28.89
N PHE A 232 -34.70 -25.35 -27.76
CA PHE A 232 -34.06 -26.24 -26.79
C PHE A 232 -34.95 -26.58 -25.58
N THR A 233 -36.15 -26.01 -25.48
CA THR A 233 -37.09 -26.22 -24.35
C THR A 233 -38.36 -27.01 -24.70
N THR A 234 -38.47 -27.52 -25.93
CA THR A 234 -39.50 -28.50 -26.35
C THR A 234 -38.83 -29.77 -26.82
#